data_AF-A0A0P8YCU3-F1
#
_entry.id   AF-A0A0P8YCU3-F1
#
_cell.length_a   1.000
_cell.length_b   1.000
_cell.length_c   1.000
_cell.angle_alpha   90.00
_cell.angle_beta   90.00
_cell.angle_gamma   90.00
#
_symmetry.space_group_name_H-M   'P 1'
#
loop_
_entity.id
_entity.type
_entity.pdbx_description
1 polymer ?
#
loop_
_entity_poly.entity_id
_entity_poly.type
_entity_poly.pdbx_seq_one_letter_code
_entity_poly.pdbx_strand_id
1 'polypeptide(L)' 'MSKKSQVEKPKPEPKLKYSVVAQFWDGPHLKQVGDTVLKTKAEAQYMVPHILELDEPEVKPAAEKEQPKDPKPPLPKPKR' A
#
# COMPACT_ATOMS: atom_id res chain seq x y z
N MET A 1 15.73 -36.57 31.20
CA MET A 1 15.48 -36.38 29.75
C MET A 1 14.90 -34.99 29.53
N SER A 2 15.72 -34.00 29.18
CA SER A 2 15.26 -32.62 28.99
C SER A 2 15.02 -32.35 27.51
N LYS A 3 13.77 -32.49 27.05
CA LYS A 3 13.35 -32.02 25.73
C LYS A 3 13.36 -30.48 25.75
N LYS A 4 14.46 -29.89 25.28
CA LYS A 4 14.50 -28.47 24.93
C LYS A 4 13.61 -28.30 23.70
N SER A 5 12.40 -27.79 23.89
CA SER A 5 11.57 -27.28 22.79
C SER A 5 12.37 -26.18 22.08
N GLN A 6 12.91 -26.50 20.90
CA GLN A 6 13.39 -25.49 19.98
C GLN A 6 12.18 -24.65 19.58
N VAL A 7 12.13 -23.42 20.08
CA VAL A 7 11.27 -22.37 19.52
C VAL A 7 11.82 -22.12 18.12
N GLU A 8 11.24 -22.79 17.14
CA GLU A 8 11.48 -22.55 15.73
C GLU A 8 11.18 -21.07 15.48
N LYS A 9 12.22 -20.28 15.25
CA LYS A 9 12.07 -18.84 14.96
C LYS A 9 11.13 -18.73 13.76
N PRO A 10 10.07 -17.92 13.81
CA PRO A 10 9.17 -17.77 12.66
C PRO A 10 10.00 -17.30 11.48
N LYS A 11 10.05 -18.13 10.43
CA LYS A 11 10.74 -17.79 9.20
C LYS A 11 10.12 -16.48 8.69
N PRO A 12 10.90 -15.41 8.47
CA PRO A 12 10.32 -14.16 7.99
C PRO A 12 9.63 -14.43 6.66
N GLU A 13 8.31 -14.22 6.62
CA GLU A 13 7.55 -14.38 5.38
C GLU A 13 8.10 -13.42 4.32
N PRO A 14 8.23 -13.87 3.07
CA PRO A 14 8.65 -12.99 1.98
C PRO A 14 7.60 -11.88 1.83
N LYS A 15 8.08 -10.62 1.83
CA LYS A 15 7.24 -9.48 1.50
C LYS A 15 6.94 -9.50 0.00
N LEU A 16 5.67 -9.39 -0.33
CA LEU A 16 5.16 -9.35 -1.70
C LEU A 16 4.71 -7.92 -2.02
N LYS A 17 4.72 -7.60 -3.32
CA LYS A 17 4.30 -6.31 -3.83
C LYS A 17 2.78 -6.37 -4.07
N TYR A 18 2.06 -5.42 -3.47
CA TYR A 18 0.61 -5.31 -3.60
C TYR A 18 0.24 -3.93 -4.13
N SER A 19 -0.68 -3.88 -5.08
CA SER A 19 -1.33 -2.67 -5.54
C SER A 19 -2.47 -2.31 -4.62
N VAL A 20 -2.58 -1.03 -4.27
CA VAL A 20 -3.65 -0.51 -3.42
C VAL A 20 -4.89 -0.28 -4.28
N VAL A 21 -6.00 -0.95 -3.98
CA VAL A 21 -7.27 -0.80 -4.71
C VAL A 21 -8.27 0.12 -4.02
N ALA A 22 -8.06 0.41 -2.74
CA ALA A 22 -8.86 1.36 -1.97
C ALA A 22 -7.97 2.21 -1.06
N GLN A 23 -8.33 3.47 -0.86
CA GLN A 23 -7.55 4.39 -0.02
C GLN A 23 -7.58 3.96 1.45
N PHE A 24 -6.42 3.89 2.10
CA PHE A 24 -6.31 3.50 3.51
C PHE A 24 -5.12 4.13 4.23
N TRP A 25 -5.16 4.12 5.55
CA TRP A 25 -4.06 4.59 6.38
C TRP A 25 -3.15 3.42 6.78
N ASP A 26 -1.88 3.51 6.42
CA ASP A 26 -0.81 2.61 6.88
C ASP A 26 0.05 3.38 7.90
N GLY A 27 -0.36 3.30 9.18
CA GLY A 27 0.20 4.13 10.23
C GLY A 27 -0.04 5.63 9.94
N PRO A 28 1.01 6.48 9.92
CA PRO A 28 0.86 7.92 9.66
C PRO A 28 0.76 8.26 8.17
N HIS A 29 0.82 7.29 7.26
CA HIS A 29 0.80 7.51 5.83
C HIS A 29 -0.54 7.12 5.21
N LEU A 30 -1.12 8.03 4.44
CA LEU A 30 -2.29 7.74 3.62
C LEU A 30 -1.85 7.14 2.29
N LYS A 31 -2.26 5.89 2.03
CA LYS A 31 -2.07 5.18 0.77
C LYS A 31 -3.29 5.37 -0.13
N GLN A 32 -3.04 5.64 -1.40
CA GLN A 32 -4.08 5.92 -2.39
C GLN A 32 -4.17 4.80 -3.44
N VAL A 33 -5.35 4.65 -4.05
CA VAL A 33 -5.61 3.65 -5.12
C VAL A 33 -4.59 3.76 -6.23
N GLY A 34 -3.84 2.70 -6.54
CA GLY A 34 -2.74 2.65 -7.52
C GLY A 34 -1.34 2.88 -6.93
N ASP A 35 -1.23 3.09 -5.61
CA ASP A 35 0.06 3.01 -4.93
C ASP A 35 0.48 1.55 -4.81
N THR A 36 1.78 1.31 -4.64
CA THR A 36 2.27 -0.04 -4.33
C THR A 36 2.86 -0.10 -2.93
N VAL A 37 2.57 -1.19 -2.22
CA VAL A 37 3.07 -1.47 -0.88
C VAL A 37 3.74 -2.84 -0.82
N LEU A 38 4.74 -2.97 0.04
CA LEU A 38 5.41 -4.24 0.32
C LEU A 38 4.90 -4.76 1.66
N LYS A 39 4.09 -5.82 1.63
CA LYS A 39 3.48 -6.44 2.81
C LYS A 39 3.65 -7.95 2.74
N THR A 40 3.53 -8.65 3.86
CA THR A 40 3.44 -10.12 3.80
C THR A 40 2.04 -10.53 3.35
N LYS A 41 1.90 -11.78 2.90
CA LYS A 41 0.59 -12.34 2.53
C LYS A 41 -0.38 -12.32 3.71
N ALA A 42 0.10 -12.63 4.91
CA ALA A 42 -0.70 -12.53 6.12
C ALA A 42 -1.19 -11.10 6.34
N GLU A 43 -0.30 -10.10 6.32
CA GLU A 43 -0.67 -8.69 6.53
C GLU A 43 -1.73 -8.22 5.51
N ALA A 44 -1.54 -8.54 4.22
CA ALA A 44 -2.48 -8.14 3.18
C ALA A 44 -3.86 -8.80 3.33
N GLN A 45 -3.90 -10.07 3.75
CA GLN A 45 -5.14 -10.80 3.99
C GLN A 45 -5.94 -10.25 5.19
N TYR A 46 -5.27 -9.67 6.19
CA TYR A 46 -5.94 -9.03 7.33
C TYR A 46 -6.48 -7.63 7.01
N MET A 47 -6.12 -7.03 5.87
CA MET A 47 -6.67 -5.74 5.47
C MET A 47 -8.06 -5.94 4.84
N VAL A 48 -9.11 -5.87 5.65
CA VAL A 48 -10.52 -6.01 5.24
C VAL A 48 -11.21 -4.64 5.29
N PRO A 49 -11.98 -4.24 4.26
CA PRO A 49 -12.20 -4.93 2.98
C PRO A 49 -10.89 -5.14 2.22
N HIS A 50 -10.81 -6.13 1.33
CA HIS A 50 -9.57 -6.44 0.58
C HIS A 50 -9.11 -5.22 -0.24
N ILE A 51 -8.30 -4.37 0.40
CA ILE A 51 -7.82 -3.08 -0.12
C ILE A 51 -6.47 -3.20 -0.83
N LEU A 52 -5.85 -4.38 -0.76
CA LEU A 52 -4.59 -4.74 -1.40
C LEU A 52 -4.83 -5.88 -2.38
N GLU A 53 -4.40 -5.71 -3.61
CA GLU A 53 -4.39 -6.73 -4.65
C GLU A 53 -2.94 -7.13 -4.95
N LEU A 54 -2.67 -8.43 -5.06
CA LEU A 54 -1.31 -8.90 -5.29
C LEU A 54 -0.86 -8.46 -6.69
N ASP A 55 0.25 -7.74 -6.75
CA ASP A 55 0.85 -7.26 -8.00
C ASP A 55 1.63 -8.44 -8.61
N GLU A 56 0.90 -9.46 -9.10
CA GLU A 56 1.46 -10.48 -9.98
C GLU A 56 1.92 -9.76 -11.26
N PRO A 57 3.11 -10.05 -11.81
CA PRO A 57 3.63 -9.36 -12.98
C PRO A 57 2.89 -9.78 -14.27
N GLU A 58 1.59 -9.54 -14.32
CA GLU A 58 0.80 -9.55 -15.54
C GLU A 58 0.74 -8.11 -16.05
N VAL A 59 1.80 -7.73 -16.76
CA VAL A 59 1.89 -6.67 -17.78
C VAL A 59 0.64 -5.76 -17.84
N LYS A 60 0.55 -4.77 -16.95
CA LYS A 60 -0.19 -3.53 -17.23
C LYS A 60 0.79 -2.37 -17.08
N PRO A 61 1.11 -1.66 -18.18
CA PRO A 61 2.02 -0.54 -18.13
C PRO A 61 1.45 0.50 -17.16
N ALA A 62 2.33 1.06 -16.35
CA ALA A 62 2.04 2.10 -15.38
C ALA A 62 1.10 3.17 -15.96
N ALA A 63 -0.16 3.15 -15.53
CA ALA A 63 -1.00 4.33 -15.61
C ALA A 63 -0.47 5.31 -14.55
N GLU A 64 0.46 6.15 -14.99
CA GLU A 64 0.58 7.56 -14.66
C GLU A 64 -0.29 8.00 -13.48
N LYS A 65 0.26 7.90 -12.26
CA LYS A 65 -0.19 8.74 -11.16
C LYS A 65 0.52 10.07 -11.24
N GLU A 66 0.01 10.95 -12.09
CA GLU A 66 0.05 12.38 -11.79
C GLU A 66 -0.50 12.57 -10.37
N GLN A 67 0.31 13.19 -9.50
CA GLN A 67 -0.15 13.65 -8.20
C GLN A 67 -1.11 14.82 -8.42
N PRO A 68 -2.38 14.80 -7.97
CA PRO A 68 -3.16 16.02 -7.85
C PRO A 68 -3.16 16.42 -6.37
N LYS A 69 -2.20 17.25 -5.99
CA LYS A 69 -2.28 18.15 -4.84
C LYS A 69 -1.74 19.47 -5.38
N ASP A 70 -2.58 20.41 -5.78
CA ASP A 70 -3.40 21.21 -4.88
C ASP A 70 -4.72 21.71 -5.50
N PRO A 71 -5.81 21.83 -4.72
CA PRO A 71 -7.03 22.49 -5.14
C PRO A 71 -6.83 24.02 -5.07
N LYS A 72 -6.93 24.68 -6.22
CA LYS A 72 -7.06 26.14 -6.32
C LYS A 72 -8.36 26.63 -5.67
N PRO A 73 -8.37 27.82 -5.06
CA PRO A 73 -9.51 28.72 -5.19
C PRO A 73 -9.12 30.07 -5.85
N PRO A 74 -10.10 30.88 -6.29
CA PRO A 74 -10.02 31.67 -7.53
C PRO A 74 -9.51 33.11 -7.36
N LEU A 75 -9.10 33.71 -8.49
CA LEU A 75 -8.90 35.16 -8.74
C LEU A 75 -10.10 35.98 -8.21
N PRO A 76 -10.00 37.29 -7.81
CA PRO A 76 -9.38 38.36 -8.63
C PRO A 76 -8.78 39.56 -7.86
N LYS A 77 -8.06 40.45 -8.56
CA LYS A 77 -8.37 41.90 -8.63
C LYS A 77 -7.42 42.65 -9.59
N PRO A 78 -7.97 43.53 -10.46
CA PRO A 78 -7.21 44.48 -11.26
C PRO A 78 -6.99 45.81 -10.51
N LYS A 79 -6.20 46.70 -11.12
CA LYS A 79 -5.75 48.06 -10.72
C LYS A 79 -4.36 48.05 -10.07
N ARG A 80 -3.37 48.76 -10.59
CA ARG A 80 -3.40 50.06 -11.27
C ARG A 80 -2.15 50.23 -12.15
#